data_AF-A0A8S9YI15-F1
#
_entry.id   AF-A0A8S9YI15-F1
#
_cell.length_a   1.000
_cell.length_b   1.000
_cell.length_c   1.000
_cell.angle_alpha   90.00
_cell.angle_beta   90.00
_cell.angle_gamma   90.00
#
_symmetry.space_group_name_H-M   'P 1'
#
loop_
_entity.id
_entity.type
_entity.pdbx_description
1 polymer ?
#
loop_
_entity_poly.entity_id
_entity_poly.type
_entity_poly.pdbx_seq_one_letter_code
_entity_poly.pdbx_strand_id
1 'polypeptide(L)'
;MCAAQMQSAVNQAGRRERVKPCRMPPGSFSRKRDSFVIFGYGSLIWRPNFSYAKRSVGYIKGYKRRFYQGSIVHRGTPTRPGRVATLLPSVHEESRVWGCAYEIRGEGNVEAALEHLHDREVVNGGYQLVQVDFYPAAADSVIPQKAWVYVHFGENSLQSQESQLVSENTPLLQSNSYLGKATLSVQAAQIASAQGVCGPNSEYVLHIANFMRKELPSYEALKDDPYLFQLEQLIKQYLLHNWQVDYQAAELVPPRHPCKSANETKRVLEAIGQNEHNKPQQLSVTHR
;
A
#
# COMPACT_ATOMS: atom_id res chain seq x y z
N MET A 1 60.56 -15.27 -14.74
CA MET A 1 59.89 -14.19 -15.49
C MET A 1 58.37 -14.40 -15.47
N CYS A 2 57.70 -14.11 -14.35
CA CYS A 2 56.25 -13.87 -14.33
C CYS A 2 55.80 -13.36 -12.94
N ALA A 3 56.27 -12.18 -12.53
CA ALA A 3 55.81 -11.53 -11.28
C ALA A 3 55.83 -9.99 -11.37
N ALA A 4 55.81 -9.43 -12.59
CA ALA A 4 55.94 -7.99 -12.82
C ALA A 4 55.02 -7.46 -13.94
N GLN A 5 53.84 -8.07 -14.13
CA GLN A 5 52.84 -7.62 -15.12
C GLN A 5 51.41 -7.54 -14.57
N MET A 6 51.24 -7.32 -13.26
CA MET A 6 49.91 -7.11 -12.65
C MET A 6 49.85 -5.88 -11.73
N GLN A 7 50.49 -4.78 -12.13
CA GLN A 7 50.45 -3.53 -11.35
C GLN A 7 50.43 -2.23 -12.16
N SER A 8 49.94 -2.25 -13.42
CA SER A 8 49.74 -1.02 -14.21
C SER A 8 48.34 -0.86 -14.82
N ALA A 9 47.29 -1.38 -14.16
CA ALA A 9 45.90 -1.12 -14.56
C ALA A 9 45.03 -0.59 -13.40
N VAL A 10 45.64 -0.03 -12.36
CA VAL A 10 44.92 0.55 -11.21
C VAL A 10 44.84 2.09 -11.27
N ASN A 11 45.44 2.73 -12.27
CA ASN A 11 45.51 4.20 -12.34
C ASN A 11 44.90 4.86 -13.58
N GLN A 12 43.98 4.22 -14.31
CA GLN A 12 43.24 4.85 -15.43
C GLN A 12 41.78 4.39 -15.59
N ALA A 13 41.00 4.46 -14.51
CA ALA A 13 39.54 4.49 -14.57
C ALA A 13 39.06 5.43 -13.45
N GLY A 14 39.22 6.75 -13.57
CA GLY A 14 38.56 7.53 -14.61
C GLY A 14 37.13 7.80 -14.17
N ARG A 15 36.94 8.87 -13.38
CA ARG A 15 35.68 9.59 -13.09
C ARG A 15 34.41 8.73 -12.97
N ARG A 16 33.88 8.60 -11.75
CA ARG A 16 32.45 8.31 -11.52
C ARG A 16 31.64 9.36 -12.28
N GLU A 17 31.15 9.02 -13.48
CA GLU A 17 30.08 9.78 -14.10
C GLU A 17 28.86 9.66 -13.19
N ARG A 18 28.47 10.80 -12.61
CA ARG A 18 27.18 10.97 -11.97
C ARG A 18 26.13 10.49 -12.99
N VAL A 19 25.44 9.40 -12.69
CA VAL A 19 24.24 8.99 -13.42
C VAL A 19 23.35 10.22 -13.46
N LYS A 20 23.13 10.74 -14.68
CA LYS A 20 22.30 11.92 -14.89
C LYS A 20 20.88 11.54 -14.47
N PRO A 21 20.23 12.27 -13.55
CA PRO A 21 18.82 12.05 -13.26
C PRO A 21 18.04 12.19 -14.57
N CYS A 22 17.08 11.28 -14.80
CA CYS A 22 16.19 11.34 -15.95
C CYS A 22 15.62 12.75 -16.09
N ARG A 23 15.96 13.43 -17.19
CA ARG A 23 15.37 14.72 -17.53
C ARG A 23 13.90 14.50 -17.81
N MET A 24 13.06 15.16 -17.00
CA MET A 24 11.66 15.39 -17.33
C MET A 24 11.55 16.03 -18.73
N PRO A 25 10.46 15.78 -19.48
CA PRO A 25 10.25 16.39 -20.79
C PRO A 25 10.31 17.92 -20.67
N PRO A 26 11.06 18.63 -21.54
CA PRO A 26 11.09 20.07 -21.53
C PRO A 26 9.83 20.60 -22.23
N GLY A 27 8.86 21.05 -21.46
CA GLY A 27 7.63 21.65 -21.99
C GLY A 27 6.61 22.02 -20.91
N SER A 28 6.73 23.25 -20.40
CA SER A 28 5.77 24.04 -19.62
C SER A 28 5.16 23.46 -18.33
N PHE A 29 5.80 23.69 -17.17
CA PHE A 29 5.08 23.92 -15.90
C PHE A 29 5.83 24.97 -15.06
N SER A 30 5.72 26.24 -15.46
CA SER A 30 6.11 27.40 -14.65
C SER A 30 4.96 27.77 -13.70
N ARG A 31 4.83 27.03 -12.60
CA ARG A 31 4.27 27.53 -11.33
C ARG A 31 4.65 26.56 -10.21
N LYS A 32 5.48 27.02 -9.27
CA LYS A 32 5.80 26.27 -8.04
C LYS A 32 4.48 25.88 -7.35
N ARG A 33 4.34 24.61 -6.96
CA ARG A 33 3.13 24.13 -6.28
C ARG A 33 3.28 24.38 -4.79
N ASP A 34 2.64 25.44 -4.29
CA ASP A 34 2.64 25.76 -2.85
C ASP A 34 1.76 24.80 -2.03
N SER A 35 0.87 24.06 -2.70
CA SER A 35 -0.01 23.06 -2.09
C SER A 35 -0.23 21.86 -3.03
N PHE A 36 -0.29 20.66 -2.44
CA PHE A 36 -0.55 19.40 -3.11
C PHE A 36 -1.45 18.53 -2.22
N VAL A 37 -2.50 17.94 -2.80
CA VAL A 37 -3.41 17.05 -2.07
C VAL A 37 -3.30 15.64 -2.64
N ILE A 38 -2.98 14.67 -1.80
CA ILE A 38 -2.89 13.25 -2.18
C ILE A 38 -3.95 12.43 -1.45
N PHE A 39 -4.68 11.61 -2.19
CA PHE A 39 -5.65 10.65 -1.68
C PHE A 39 -5.02 9.26 -1.52
N GLY A 40 -5.15 8.71 -0.32
CA GLY A 40 -4.67 7.38 0.06
C GLY A 40 -5.82 6.41 0.33
N TYR A 41 -5.83 5.28 -0.37
CA TYR A 41 -6.83 4.21 -0.25
C TYR A 41 -6.27 2.87 0.28
N GLY A 42 -4.96 2.81 0.51
CA GLY A 42 -4.20 1.66 1.02
C GLY A 42 -3.38 2.03 2.26
N SER A 43 -2.08 1.69 2.30
CA SER A 43 -1.19 1.98 3.45
C SER A 43 -1.17 3.45 3.89
N LEU A 44 -1.36 4.39 2.95
CA LEU A 44 -1.43 5.82 3.25
C LEU A 44 -2.53 6.19 4.26
N ILE A 45 -3.53 5.33 4.47
CA ILE A 45 -4.56 5.54 5.50
C ILE A 45 -3.95 5.60 6.91
N TRP A 46 -2.88 4.86 7.19
CA TRP A 46 -2.24 4.82 8.52
C TRP A 46 -0.72 5.08 8.53
N ARG A 47 -0.06 5.02 7.37
CA ARG A 47 1.39 5.25 7.20
C ARG A 47 1.64 6.19 6.00
N PRO A 48 1.33 7.50 6.13
CA PRO A 48 1.63 8.48 5.10
C PRO A 48 3.14 8.66 4.89
N ASN A 49 3.93 8.72 5.97
CA ASN A 49 5.39 8.90 5.95
C ASN A 49 5.88 10.16 5.22
N PHE A 50 5.10 11.24 5.27
CA PHE A 50 5.48 12.58 4.83
C PHE A 50 4.81 13.63 5.72
N SER A 51 5.32 14.86 5.70
CA SER A 51 4.73 16.00 6.41
C SER A 51 3.46 16.48 5.68
N TYR A 52 2.39 16.75 6.42
CA TYR A 52 1.14 17.27 5.88
C TYR A 52 0.52 18.30 6.82
N ALA A 53 -0.16 19.29 6.25
CA ALA A 53 -0.86 20.33 6.97
C ALA A 53 -2.26 19.89 7.45
N LYS A 54 -2.95 19.05 6.68
CA LYS A 54 -4.30 18.57 7.00
C LYS A 54 -4.51 17.12 6.53
N ARG A 55 -5.26 16.35 7.33
CA ARG A 55 -5.81 15.03 6.95
C ARG A 55 -7.33 15.09 6.98
N SER A 56 -7.98 14.63 5.92
CA SER A 56 -9.43 14.56 5.79
C SER A 56 -9.86 13.16 5.40
N VAL A 57 -10.82 12.58 6.12
CA VAL A 57 -11.48 11.33 5.70
C VAL A 57 -12.55 11.64 4.67
N GLY A 58 -12.71 10.77 3.69
CA GLY A 58 -13.70 10.91 2.63
C GLY A 58 -13.53 9.83 1.57
N TYR A 59 -14.13 10.04 0.41
CA TYR A 59 -14.11 9.07 -0.68
C TYR A 59 -13.87 9.69 -2.06
N ILE A 60 -13.48 8.85 -3.00
CA ILE A 60 -13.48 9.13 -4.44
C ILE A 60 -14.55 8.28 -5.12
N LYS A 61 -14.99 8.70 -6.30
CA LYS A 61 -16.03 8.02 -7.10
C LYS A 61 -15.46 7.35 -8.35
N GLY A 62 -16.20 6.41 -8.94
CA GLY A 62 -15.87 5.76 -10.21
C GLY A 62 -14.82 4.64 -10.11
N TYR A 63 -14.42 4.25 -8.91
CA TYR A 63 -13.40 3.22 -8.68
C TYR A 63 -13.89 2.13 -7.74
N LYS A 64 -13.17 1.01 -7.74
CA LYS A 64 -13.28 -0.06 -6.74
C LYS A 64 -11.89 -0.47 -6.27
N ARG A 65 -11.75 -0.71 -4.97
CA ARG A 65 -10.50 -1.18 -4.35
C ARG A 65 -10.37 -2.70 -4.50
N ARG A 66 -9.22 -3.19 -4.97
CA ARG A 66 -8.92 -4.63 -5.08
C ARG A 66 -7.50 -4.94 -4.60
N PHE A 67 -7.27 -6.13 -4.06
CA PHE A 67 -5.94 -6.60 -3.64
C PHE A 67 -5.26 -7.38 -4.77
N TYR A 68 -5.15 -6.73 -5.93
CA TYR A 68 -4.61 -7.34 -7.16
C TYR A 68 -3.15 -6.96 -7.42
N GLN A 69 -2.57 -6.09 -6.59
CA GLN A 69 -1.16 -5.75 -6.70
C GLN A 69 -0.32 -6.68 -5.84
N GLY A 70 0.75 -7.23 -6.41
CA GLY A 70 1.75 -8.03 -5.74
C GLY A 70 2.72 -7.18 -4.92
N SER A 71 3.14 -7.68 -3.76
CA SER A 71 4.17 -7.06 -2.93
C SER A 71 5.24 -8.09 -2.59
N ILE A 72 6.45 -7.92 -3.15
CA ILE A 72 7.58 -8.85 -2.97
C ILE A 72 8.62 -8.37 -1.95
N VAL A 73 8.44 -7.17 -1.37
CA VAL A 73 9.33 -6.62 -0.34
C VAL A 73 8.56 -6.24 0.92
N HIS A 74 7.54 -5.39 0.79
CA HIS A 74 6.87 -4.81 1.95
C HIS A 74 5.96 -5.78 2.69
N ARG A 75 5.11 -6.52 1.95
CA ARG A 75 4.12 -7.45 2.53
C ARG A 75 4.29 -8.89 2.07
N GLY A 76 5.39 -9.18 1.38
CA GLY A 76 5.74 -10.51 0.94
C GLY A 76 7.22 -10.60 0.61
N THR A 77 7.59 -11.67 -0.07
CA THR A 77 8.93 -11.96 -0.57
C THR A 77 8.84 -12.35 -2.05
N PRO A 78 9.95 -12.42 -2.81
CA PRO A 78 9.91 -12.89 -4.20
C PRO A 78 9.32 -14.30 -4.36
N THR A 79 9.57 -15.20 -3.40
CA THR A 79 9.05 -16.58 -3.43
C THR A 79 7.64 -16.70 -2.85
N ARG A 80 7.22 -15.76 -2.01
CA ARG A 80 5.88 -15.71 -1.41
C ARG A 80 5.34 -14.28 -1.46
N PRO A 81 4.86 -13.82 -2.63
CA PRO A 81 4.39 -12.46 -2.81
C PRO A 81 3.12 -12.19 -2.00
N GLY A 82 3.07 -11.02 -1.39
CA GLY A 82 1.87 -10.48 -0.78
C GLY A 82 0.89 -9.91 -1.80
N ARG A 83 -0.33 -9.58 -1.35
CA ARG A 83 -1.33 -8.80 -2.09
C ARG A 83 -1.64 -7.48 -1.39
N VAL A 84 -1.50 -6.37 -2.12
CA VAL A 84 -1.78 -5.00 -1.64
C VAL A 84 -2.82 -4.32 -2.53
N ALA A 85 -3.37 -3.22 -2.00
CA ALA A 85 -4.51 -2.55 -2.60
C ALA A 85 -4.14 -1.82 -3.89
N THR A 86 -5.05 -1.87 -4.85
CA THR A 86 -5.03 -1.08 -6.07
C THR A 86 -6.44 -0.61 -6.42
N LEU A 87 -6.55 0.42 -7.25
CA LEU A 87 -7.81 0.94 -7.77
C LEU A 87 -8.04 0.45 -9.19
N LEU A 88 -9.21 -0.11 -9.43
CA LEU A 88 -9.71 -0.40 -10.76
C LEU A 88 -10.90 0.50 -11.07
N PRO A 89 -11.11 0.88 -12.35
CA PRO A 89 -12.35 1.53 -12.75
C PRO A 89 -13.57 0.69 -12.35
N SER A 90 -14.62 1.37 -11.91
CA SER A 90 -15.93 0.76 -11.68
C SER A 90 -16.84 1.01 -12.87
N VAL A 91 -17.76 0.08 -13.11
CA VAL A 91 -18.84 0.25 -14.11
C VAL A 91 -19.95 1.17 -13.60
N HIS A 92 -20.00 1.42 -12.29
CA HIS A 92 -20.94 2.36 -11.68
C HIS A 92 -20.17 3.59 -11.21
N GLU A 93 -20.45 4.75 -11.79
CA GLU A 93 -19.81 6.02 -11.47
C GLU A 93 -19.95 6.41 -10.00
N GLU A 94 -21.08 6.04 -9.38
CA GLU A 94 -21.34 6.28 -7.96
C GLU A 94 -20.66 5.28 -7.01
N SER A 95 -19.81 4.37 -7.52
CA SER A 95 -19.01 3.48 -6.67
C SER A 95 -18.00 4.30 -5.88
N ARG A 96 -17.99 4.14 -4.56
CA ARG A 96 -17.14 4.91 -3.66
C ARG A 96 -15.97 4.09 -3.17
N VAL A 97 -14.78 4.69 -3.17
CA VAL A 97 -13.63 4.17 -2.43
C VAL A 97 -13.27 5.17 -1.34
N TRP A 98 -13.39 4.72 -0.10
CA TRP A 98 -13.07 5.50 1.09
C TRP A 98 -11.59 5.42 1.45
N GLY A 99 -11.08 6.54 1.96
CA GLY A 99 -9.67 6.71 2.31
C GLY A 99 -9.42 8.06 3.00
N CYS A 100 -8.20 8.55 2.89
CA CYS A 100 -7.78 9.82 3.47
C CYS A 100 -7.14 10.72 2.43
N ALA A 101 -7.54 11.99 2.38
CA ALA A 101 -6.83 13.04 1.65
C ALA A 101 -5.86 13.78 2.60
N TYR A 102 -4.64 14.02 2.13
CA TYR A 102 -3.61 14.74 2.85
C TYR A 102 -3.23 16.01 2.07
N GLU A 103 -3.41 17.17 2.70
CA GLU A 103 -2.94 18.45 2.17
C GLU A 103 -1.50 18.69 2.61
N ILE A 104 -0.60 18.85 1.65
CA ILE A 104 0.82 19.10 1.83
C ILE A 104 1.09 20.53 1.39
N ARG A 105 1.69 21.34 2.26
CA ARG A 105 1.98 22.75 2.01
C ARG A 105 3.48 23.04 2.05
N GLY A 106 3.89 23.98 1.21
CA GLY A 106 5.28 24.41 1.08
C GLY A 106 6.06 23.55 0.10
N GLU A 107 6.78 24.20 -0.80
CA GLU A 107 7.49 23.60 -1.93
C GLU A 107 8.35 22.39 -1.52
N GLY A 108 9.21 22.54 -0.49
CA GLY A 108 10.09 21.46 -0.04
C GLY A 108 9.37 20.25 0.55
N ASN A 109 8.21 20.43 1.20
CA ASN A 109 7.42 19.31 1.70
C ASN A 109 6.71 18.57 0.56
N VAL A 110 6.23 19.32 -0.45
CA VAL A 110 5.59 18.75 -1.64
C VAL A 110 6.61 17.93 -2.43
N GLU A 111 7.82 18.45 -2.64
CA GLU A 111 8.91 17.74 -3.32
C GLU A 111 9.29 16.46 -2.58
N ALA A 112 9.58 16.55 -1.27
CA ALA A 112 9.94 15.38 -0.47
C ALA A 112 8.83 14.30 -0.44
N ALA A 113 7.56 14.72 -0.40
CA ALA A 113 6.43 13.79 -0.46
C ALA A 113 6.31 13.11 -1.82
N LEU A 114 6.47 13.86 -2.92
CA LEU A 114 6.43 13.30 -4.27
C LEU A 114 7.60 12.34 -4.53
N GLU A 115 8.82 12.66 -4.07
CA GLU A 115 9.97 11.76 -4.12
C GLU A 115 9.70 10.47 -3.34
N HIS A 116 9.25 10.60 -2.08
CA HIS A 116 8.91 9.44 -1.25
C HIS A 116 7.82 8.55 -1.87
N LEU A 117 6.80 9.16 -2.47
CA LEU A 117 5.71 8.45 -3.13
C LEU A 117 6.16 7.83 -4.46
N HIS A 118 7.06 8.47 -5.20
CA HIS A 118 7.63 7.92 -6.44
C HIS A 118 8.41 6.63 -6.18
N ASP A 119 9.27 6.62 -5.17
CA ASP A 119 10.05 5.44 -4.76
C ASP A 119 9.15 4.28 -4.30
N ARG A 120 8.03 4.62 -3.65
CA ARG A 120 7.05 3.62 -3.18
C ARG A 120 6.20 3.04 -4.30
N GLU A 121 5.68 3.88 -5.19
CA GLU A 121 4.56 3.52 -6.06
C GLU A 121 4.99 3.33 -7.53
N VAL A 122 6.00 4.03 -8.01
CA VAL A 122 6.39 4.02 -9.44
C VAL A 122 7.55 3.06 -9.72
N VAL A 123 8.57 3.03 -8.86
CA VAL A 123 9.72 2.12 -9.03
C VAL A 123 9.32 0.65 -8.78
N ASN A 124 8.28 0.41 -7.97
CA ASN A 124 7.91 -0.94 -7.51
C ASN A 124 6.55 -1.45 -8.00
N GLY A 125 5.75 -0.62 -8.69
CA GLY A 125 4.31 -0.88 -8.79
C GLY A 125 3.59 -0.52 -10.08
N GLY A 126 4.18 0.24 -11.01
CA GLY A 126 3.50 0.63 -12.26
C GLY A 126 2.28 1.56 -12.08
N TYR A 127 2.16 2.23 -10.93
CA TYR A 127 1.05 3.16 -10.67
C TYR A 127 1.22 4.47 -11.45
N GLN A 128 0.10 5.03 -11.91
CA GLN A 128 0.02 6.34 -12.55
C GLN A 128 -0.66 7.34 -11.61
N LEU A 129 -0.16 8.57 -11.60
CA LEU A 129 -0.73 9.65 -10.79
C LEU A 129 -1.83 10.37 -11.59
N VAL A 130 -3.07 10.29 -11.12
CA VAL A 130 -4.24 10.92 -11.76
C VAL A 130 -4.95 11.86 -10.80
N GLN A 131 -5.62 12.88 -11.33
CA GLN A 131 -6.40 13.83 -10.54
C GLN A 131 -7.87 13.38 -10.49
N VAL A 132 -8.46 13.39 -9.31
CA VAL A 132 -9.84 12.95 -9.04
C VAL A 132 -10.58 13.95 -8.16
N ASP A 133 -11.90 13.83 -8.15
CA ASP A 133 -12.75 14.50 -7.17
C ASP A 133 -12.79 13.68 -5.86
N PHE A 134 -12.37 14.33 -4.79
CA PHE A 134 -12.44 13.83 -3.42
C PHE A 134 -13.60 14.50 -2.69
N TYR A 135 -14.45 13.69 -2.07
CA TYR A 135 -15.63 14.09 -1.32
C TYR A 135 -15.34 13.91 0.18
N PRO A 136 -15.10 14.99 0.94
CA PRO A 136 -14.88 14.89 2.39
C PRO A 136 -16.10 14.30 3.11
N ALA A 137 -15.86 13.52 4.16
CA ALA A 137 -16.92 12.92 4.98
C ALA A 137 -17.62 13.93 5.90
N ALA A 138 -16.95 15.02 6.26
CA ALA A 138 -17.50 16.05 7.13
C ALA A 138 -18.69 16.74 6.45
N ALA A 139 -19.81 16.81 7.18
CA ALA A 139 -21.12 17.26 6.69
C ALA A 139 -21.14 18.71 6.15
N ASP A 140 -20.11 19.51 6.45
CA ASP A 140 -20.12 20.95 6.19
C ASP A 140 -19.67 21.32 4.77
N SER A 141 -19.21 20.36 3.95
CA SER A 141 -18.81 20.64 2.58
C SER A 141 -19.18 19.52 1.62
N VAL A 142 -20.28 19.75 0.89
CA VAL A 142 -20.70 18.91 -0.25
C VAL A 142 -19.80 19.13 -1.49
N ILE A 143 -18.94 20.16 -1.45
CA ILE A 143 -18.13 20.55 -2.59
C ILE A 143 -16.93 19.60 -2.71
N PRO A 144 -16.80 18.85 -3.82
CA PRO A 144 -15.63 18.02 -4.05
C PRO A 144 -14.36 18.87 -4.16
N GLN A 145 -13.28 18.37 -3.58
CA GLN A 145 -11.95 18.94 -3.68
C GLN A 145 -11.12 18.12 -4.67
N LYS A 146 -10.24 18.77 -5.42
CA LYS A 146 -9.31 18.04 -6.28
C LYS A 146 -8.21 17.39 -5.44
N ALA A 147 -8.01 16.10 -5.66
CA ALA A 147 -6.91 15.33 -5.07
C ALA A 147 -6.21 14.51 -6.14
N TRP A 148 -4.93 14.25 -5.96
CA TRP A 148 -4.17 13.30 -6.75
C TRP A 148 -4.26 11.91 -6.13
N VAL A 149 -4.23 10.87 -6.95
CA VAL A 149 -4.25 9.49 -6.49
C VAL A 149 -3.40 8.62 -7.42
N TYR A 150 -2.67 7.67 -6.85
CA TYR A 150 -1.95 6.65 -7.61
C TYR A 150 -2.91 5.51 -7.98
N VAL A 151 -3.15 5.30 -9.27
CA VAL A 151 -4.02 4.24 -9.81
C VAL A 151 -3.21 3.26 -10.66
N HIS A 152 -3.60 2.00 -10.67
CA HIS A 152 -3.01 1.00 -11.57
C HIS A 152 -4.00 0.68 -12.68
N PHE A 153 -3.69 1.06 -13.91
CA PHE A 153 -4.47 0.64 -15.08
C PHE A 153 -3.98 -0.76 -15.49
N GLY A 154 -4.54 -1.81 -14.89
CA GLY A 154 -4.26 -3.19 -15.30
C GLY A 154 -4.47 -3.40 -16.81
N GLU A 155 -3.62 -4.21 -17.41
CA GLU A 155 -3.60 -4.70 -18.81
C GLU A 155 -3.20 -3.73 -19.94
N ASN A 156 -3.42 -2.41 -19.84
CA ASN A 156 -3.06 -1.49 -20.95
C ASN A 156 -1.57 -1.12 -21.03
N SER A 157 -0.74 -1.54 -20.08
CA SER A 157 0.72 -1.30 -20.12
C SER A 157 1.50 -2.31 -20.97
N LEU A 158 0.85 -3.37 -21.48
CA LEU A 158 1.51 -4.40 -22.29
C LEU A 158 1.58 -4.07 -23.80
N GLN A 159 1.01 -2.95 -24.26
CA GLN A 159 0.96 -2.62 -25.69
C GLN A 159 1.85 -1.43 -26.13
N SER A 160 2.66 -0.85 -25.24
CA SER A 160 3.52 0.31 -25.58
C SER A 160 5.02 0.08 -25.36
N GLN A 161 5.47 -1.18 -25.34
CA GLN A 161 6.89 -1.53 -25.42
C GLN A 161 7.09 -2.55 -26.56
N GLU A 162 6.84 -2.13 -27.79
CA GLU A 162 7.52 -2.72 -28.94
C GLU A 162 9.03 -2.46 -28.81
N SER A 163 9.81 -3.54 -28.88
CA SER A 163 11.20 -3.55 -29.36
C SER A 163 12.12 -2.43 -28.85
N GLN A 164 12.57 -2.55 -27.61
CA GLN A 164 13.96 -2.19 -27.29
C GLN A 164 14.71 -3.46 -26.95
N LEU A 165 15.71 -3.78 -27.77
CA LEU A 165 16.67 -4.86 -27.56
C LEU A 165 17.30 -4.70 -26.17
N VAL A 166 16.80 -5.47 -25.20
CA VAL A 166 17.35 -5.50 -23.84
C VAL A 166 18.59 -6.38 -23.87
N SER A 167 19.74 -5.77 -23.56
CA SER A 167 21.00 -6.47 -23.29
C SER A 167 20.79 -7.56 -22.23
N GLU A 168 21.27 -8.78 -22.52
CA GLU A 168 21.05 -10.04 -21.79
C GLU A 168 21.45 -10.06 -20.29
N ASN A 169 21.88 -8.93 -19.70
CA ASN A 169 22.42 -8.88 -18.34
C ASN A 169 21.62 -8.03 -17.34
N THR A 170 20.38 -7.62 -17.66
CA THR A 170 19.50 -6.94 -16.68
C THR A 170 18.33 -7.84 -16.30
N PRO A 171 18.25 -8.36 -15.07
CA PRO A 171 17.11 -9.19 -14.64
C PRO A 171 15.80 -8.39 -14.71
N LEU A 172 14.89 -8.82 -15.58
CA LEU A 172 13.54 -8.26 -15.79
C LEU A 172 12.59 -8.56 -14.61
N LEU A 173 13.04 -8.38 -13.37
CA LEU A 173 12.32 -8.81 -12.18
C LEU A 173 11.31 -7.80 -11.63
N GLN A 174 11.12 -6.64 -12.30
CA GLN A 174 10.45 -5.48 -11.69
C GLN A 174 9.27 -4.89 -12.46
N SER A 175 8.93 -5.39 -13.66
CA SER A 175 7.98 -4.67 -14.54
C SER A 175 6.51 -5.10 -14.45
N ASN A 176 6.15 -6.21 -13.79
CA ASN A 176 4.73 -6.58 -13.66
C ASN A 176 4.37 -7.14 -12.29
N SER A 177 4.20 -6.23 -11.33
CA SER A 177 3.67 -6.53 -10.00
C SER A 177 2.14 -6.72 -9.99
N TYR A 178 1.43 -6.67 -11.14
CA TYR A 178 0.00 -6.90 -11.17
C TYR A 178 -0.33 -8.41 -11.17
N LEU A 179 -0.90 -8.90 -10.07
CA LEU A 179 -1.31 -10.31 -9.92
C LEU A 179 -2.71 -10.59 -10.49
N GLY A 180 -3.49 -9.54 -10.76
CA GLY A 180 -4.83 -9.65 -11.32
C GLY A 180 -5.85 -10.34 -10.41
N LYS A 181 -6.97 -10.69 -11.02
CA LYS A 181 -8.12 -11.32 -10.37
C LYS A 181 -7.78 -12.76 -9.96
N ALA A 182 -8.15 -13.11 -8.74
CA ALA A 182 -8.17 -14.49 -8.24
C ALA A 182 -9.44 -14.70 -7.40
N THR A 183 -9.78 -15.94 -7.07
CA THR A 183 -10.89 -16.20 -6.14
C THR A 183 -10.58 -15.60 -4.77
N LEU A 184 -11.60 -15.24 -4.00
CA LEU A 184 -11.39 -14.67 -2.67
C LEU A 184 -10.65 -15.65 -1.74
N SER A 185 -10.94 -16.94 -1.83
CA SER A 185 -10.25 -17.97 -1.04
C SER A 185 -8.75 -18.05 -1.36
N VAL A 186 -8.38 -17.96 -2.64
CA VAL A 186 -6.96 -17.92 -3.07
C VAL A 186 -6.30 -16.64 -2.59
N GLN A 187 -6.97 -15.48 -2.73
CA GLN A 187 -6.44 -14.21 -2.22
C GLN A 187 -6.23 -14.27 -0.70
N ALA A 188 -7.21 -14.79 0.05
CA ALA A 188 -7.16 -14.89 1.49
C ALA A 188 -6.04 -15.81 1.97
N ALA A 189 -5.87 -17.00 1.36
CA ALA A 189 -4.77 -17.92 1.68
C ALA A 189 -3.40 -17.29 1.41
N GLN A 190 -3.24 -16.61 0.27
CA GLN A 190 -2.00 -15.91 -0.08
C GLN A 190 -1.71 -14.78 0.92
N ILE A 191 -2.72 -13.98 1.27
CA ILE A 191 -2.57 -12.88 2.24
C ILE A 191 -2.29 -13.40 3.65
N ALA A 192 -2.95 -14.47 4.08
CA ALA A 192 -2.74 -15.05 5.42
C ALA A 192 -1.33 -15.64 5.58
N SER A 193 -0.74 -16.15 4.49
CA SER A 193 0.59 -16.76 4.52
C SER A 193 1.73 -15.80 4.21
N ALA A 194 1.51 -14.67 3.51
CA ALA A 194 2.58 -13.77 3.13
C ALA A 194 3.04 -12.82 4.26
N GLN A 195 4.34 -12.54 4.29
CA GLN A 195 4.98 -11.58 5.20
C GLN A 195 6.18 -10.93 4.50
N GLY A 196 6.35 -9.64 4.71
CA GLY A 196 7.49 -8.88 4.22
C GLY A 196 8.10 -8.00 5.32
N VAL A 197 8.97 -7.07 4.93
CA VAL A 197 9.70 -6.21 5.89
C VAL A 197 8.79 -5.28 6.71
N CYS A 198 7.57 -5.02 6.23
CA CYS A 198 6.58 -4.20 6.94
C CYS A 198 5.61 -5.03 7.79
N GLY A 199 5.85 -6.34 7.95
CA GLY A 199 5.04 -7.27 8.73
C GLY A 199 4.15 -8.20 7.89
N PRO A 200 3.26 -8.97 8.54
CA PRO A 200 2.32 -9.87 7.88
C PRO A 200 1.43 -9.14 6.85
N ASN A 201 1.07 -9.79 5.76
CA ASN A 201 0.13 -9.19 4.80
C ASN A 201 -1.29 -9.11 5.35
N SER A 202 -1.70 -10.05 6.21
CA SER A 202 -3.02 -10.02 6.85
C SER A 202 -3.28 -8.68 7.57
N GLU A 203 -2.31 -8.17 8.34
CA GLU A 203 -2.40 -6.87 9.01
C GLU A 203 -2.73 -5.72 8.04
N TYR A 204 -2.15 -5.74 6.83
CA TYR A 204 -2.41 -4.71 5.83
C TYR A 204 -3.90 -4.63 5.47
N VAL A 205 -4.54 -5.77 5.24
CA VAL A 205 -5.97 -5.84 4.89
C VAL A 205 -6.83 -5.48 6.10
N LEU A 206 -6.48 -6.02 7.27
CA LEU A 206 -7.20 -5.80 8.51
C LEU A 206 -7.17 -4.33 8.94
N HIS A 207 -6.07 -3.61 8.71
CA HIS A 207 -6.02 -2.16 8.96
C HIS A 207 -6.99 -1.38 8.08
N ILE A 208 -7.14 -1.75 6.80
CA ILE A 208 -8.09 -1.09 5.90
C ILE A 208 -9.53 -1.41 6.36
N ALA A 209 -9.83 -2.66 6.69
CA ALA A 209 -11.15 -3.04 7.20
C ALA A 209 -11.48 -2.33 8.53
N ASN A 210 -10.49 -2.20 9.41
CA ASN A 210 -10.66 -1.50 10.67
C ASN A 210 -10.89 0.00 10.49
N PHE A 211 -10.17 0.63 9.56
CA PHE A 211 -10.42 2.01 9.15
C PHE A 211 -11.88 2.19 8.67
N MET A 212 -12.35 1.32 7.78
CA MET A 212 -13.72 1.38 7.27
C MET A 212 -14.75 1.28 8.40
N ARG A 213 -14.56 0.35 9.35
CA ARG A 213 -15.44 0.18 10.51
C ARG A 213 -15.43 1.36 11.48
N LYS A 214 -14.29 2.05 11.60
CA LYS A 214 -14.12 3.17 12.54
C LYS A 214 -14.71 4.48 12.00
N GLU A 215 -14.55 4.73 10.70
CA GLU A 215 -14.84 6.04 10.12
C GLU A 215 -16.23 6.12 9.44
N LEU A 216 -16.90 4.99 9.23
CA LEU A 216 -18.19 4.93 8.56
C LEU A 216 -19.25 4.18 9.38
N PRO A 217 -20.54 4.51 9.23
CA PRO A 217 -21.63 3.64 9.67
C PRO A 217 -21.49 2.23 9.06
N SER A 218 -21.76 1.18 9.84
CA SER A 218 -21.55 -0.21 9.43
C SER A 218 -22.23 -0.58 8.11
N TYR A 219 -23.46 -0.11 7.89
CA TYR A 219 -24.18 -0.34 6.64
C TYR A 219 -23.47 0.28 5.43
N GLU A 220 -22.94 1.50 5.57
CA GLU A 220 -22.27 2.22 4.50
C GLU A 220 -20.92 1.60 4.16
N ALA A 221 -20.14 1.22 5.18
CA ALA A 221 -18.88 0.51 5.00
C ALA A 221 -19.09 -0.79 4.20
N LEU A 222 -20.11 -1.58 4.57
CA LEU A 222 -20.42 -2.85 3.90
C LEU A 222 -20.96 -2.63 2.48
N LYS A 223 -21.80 -1.60 2.27
CA LYS A 223 -22.34 -1.25 0.96
C LYS A 223 -21.24 -0.83 -0.01
N ASP A 224 -20.32 0.00 0.43
CA ASP A 224 -19.30 0.60 -0.45
C ASP A 224 -18.10 -0.32 -0.71
N ASP A 225 -17.73 -1.22 0.23
CA ASP A 225 -16.67 -2.19 0.00
C ASP A 225 -16.99 -3.60 0.54
N PRO A 226 -18.02 -4.28 -0.02
CA PRO A 226 -18.38 -5.64 0.39
C PRO A 226 -17.24 -6.65 0.11
N TYR A 227 -16.42 -6.36 -0.90
CA TYR A 227 -15.26 -7.16 -1.27
C TYR A 227 -14.22 -7.21 -0.14
N LEU A 228 -13.87 -6.07 0.44
CA LEU A 228 -12.93 -6.01 1.56
C LEU A 228 -13.40 -6.82 2.76
N PHE A 229 -14.68 -6.73 3.12
CA PHE A 229 -15.23 -7.43 4.27
C PHE A 229 -15.35 -8.94 4.06
N GLN A 230 -15.72 -9.39 2.86
CA GLN A 230 -15.68 -10.82 2.51
C GLN A 230 -14.25 -11.36 2.56
N LEU A 231 -13.28 -10.60 2.04
CA LEU A 231 -11.87 -10.98 2.08
C LEU A 231 -11.33 -11.02 3.51
N GLU A 232 -11.67 -10.03 4.35
CA GLU A 232 -11.34 -9.99 5.78
C GLU A 232 -11.83 -11.25 6.49
N GLN A 233 -13.09 -11.65 6.28
CA GLN A 233 -13.66 -12.83 6.91
C GLN A 233 -12.89 -14.10 6.56
N LEU A 234 -12.58 -14.30 5.27
CA LEU A 234 -11.81 -15.47 4.83
C LEU A 234 -10.39 -15.45 5.39
N ILE A 235 -9.71 -14.30 5.43
CA ILE A 235 -8.38 -14.19 6.04
C ILE A 235 -8.43 -14.60 7.51
N LYS A 236 -9.41 -14.10 8.27
CA LYS A 236 -9.60 -14.47 9.69
C LYS A 236 -9.83 -15.97 9.85
N GLN A 237 -10.64 -16.59 8.99
CA GLN A 237 -10.86 -18.04 8.99
C GLN A 237 -9.57 -18.82 8.73
N TYR A 238 -8.77 -18.43 7.73
CA TYR A 238 -7.48 -19.05 7.46
C TYR A 238 -6.51 -18.95 8.64
N LEU A 239 -6.41 -17.77 9.26
CA LEU A 239 -5.53 -17.56 10.42
C LEU A 239 -5.96 -18.41 11.62
N LEU A 240 -7.26 -18.50 11.89
CA LEU A 240 -7.80 -19.33 12.97
C LEU A 240 -7.56 -20.82 12.71
N HIS A 241 -7.77 -21.28 11.49
CA HIS A 241 -7.53 -22.68 11.11
C HIS A 241 -6.04 -23.04 11.26
N ASN A 242 -5.14 -22.22 10.72
CA ASN A 242 -3.70 -22.45 10.85
C ASN A 242 -3.26 -22.48 12.32
N TRP A 243 -3.80 -21.58 13.15
CA TRP A 243 -3.52 -21.57 14.58
C TRP A 243 -3.98 -22.84 15.29
N GLN A 244 -5.16 -23.37 14.94
CA GLN A 244 -5.66 -24.63 15.50
C GLN A 244 -4.77 -25.83 15.12
N VAL A 245 -4.33 -25.89 13.86
CA VAL A 245 -3.42 -26.94 13.39
C VAL A 245 -2.08 -26.87 14.11
N ASP A 246 -1.49 -25.68 14.23
CA ASP A 246 -0.22 -25.47 14.94
C ASP A 246 -0.34 -25.84 16.42
N TYR A 247 -1.46 -25.49 17.07
CA TYR A 247 -1.73 -25.81 18.47
C TYR A 247 -1.84 -27.33 18.69
N GLN A 248 -2.63 -28.02 17.84
CA GLN A 248 -2.78 -29.48 17.91
C GLN A 248 -1.46 -30.21 17.62
N ALA A 249 -0.66 -29.72 16.67
CA ALA A 249 0.66 -30.26 16.39
C ALA A 249 1.62 -30.07 17.59
N ALA A 250 1.51 -28.95 18.29
CA ALA A 250 2.32 -28.68 19.49
C ALA A 250 1.90 -29.53 20.71
N GLU A 251 0.61 -29.88 20.86
CA GLU A 251 0.15 -30.78 21.93
C GLU A 251 0.63 -32.23 21.74
N LEU A 252 0.87 -32.66 20.49
CA LEU A 252 1.37 -34.00 20.17
C LEU A 252 2.90 -34.15 20.36
N VAL A 253 3.62 -33.07 20.65
CA VAL A 253 5.08 -33.08 20.91
C VAL A 253 5.33 -32.68 22.37
N PRO A 254 5.98 -33.52 23.21
CA PRO A 254 6.24 -33.17 24.60
C PRO A 254 7.11 -31.90 24.68
N PRO A 255 6.88 -31.01 25.66
CA PRO A 255 7.34 -29.64 25.60
C PRO A 255 8.87 -29.58 25.63
N ARG A 256 9.47 -29.11 24.52
CA ARG A 256 10.80 -28.49 24.52
C ARG A 256 10.67 -27.07 24.01
N HIS A 257 10.40 -26.17 24.95
CA HIS A 257 10.30 -24.71 24.81
C HIS A 257 9.11 -24.20 23.95
N PRO A 258 8.49 -23.07 24.34
CA PRO A 258 7.35 -22.51 23.62
C PRO A 258 7.76 -21.99 22.23
N CYS A 259 7.00 -22.39 21.20
CA CYS A 259 7.19 -21.97 19.82
C CYS A 259 6.88 -20.47 19.63
N LYS A 260 7.76 -19.74 18.94
CA LYS A 260 7.64 -18.29 18.72
C LYS A 260 6.44 -17.90 17.85
N SER A 261 6.00 -18.75 16.90
CA SER A 261 4.90 -18.45 15.98
C SER A 261 3.53 -18.37 16.68
N ALA A 262 3.27 -19.24 17.64
CA ALA A 262 2.02 -19.26 18.40
C ALA A 262 1.84 -17.97 19.23
N ASN A 263 2.93 -17.41 19.75
CA ASN A 263 2.92 -16.15 20.50
C ASN A 263 2.68 -14.93 19.59
N GLU A 264 3.13 -14.97 18.34
CA GLU A 264 2.95 -13.87 17.38
C GLU A 264 1.52 -13.81 16.87
N THR A 265 0.91 -14.95 16.53
CA THR A 265 -0.52 -15.05 16.19
C THR A 265 -1.42 -14.64 17.35
N LYS A 266 -1.11 -15.07 18.58
CA LYS A 266 -1.83 -14.66 19.79
C LYS A 266 -1.74 -13.14 20.01
N ARG A 267 -0.56 -12.54 19.84
CA ARG A 267 -0.38 -11.07 19.92
C ARG A 267 -1.21 -10.32 18.87
N VAL A 268 -1.26 -10.82 17.63
CA VAL A 268 -2.11 -10.21 16.58
C VAL A 268 -3.58 -10.27 16.99
N LEU A 269 -4.06 -11.40 17.51
CA LEU A 269 -5.45 -11.55 17.96
C LEU A 269 -5.77 -10.72 19.22
N GLU A 270 -4.85 -10.61 20.18
CA GLU A 270 -5.01 -9.81 21.41
C GLU A 270 -4.93 -8.30 21.15
N ALA A 271 -4.03 -7.85 20.25
CA ALA A 271 -3.96 -6.46 19.82
C ALA A 271 -5.23 -6.00 19.07
N ILE A 272 -5.93 -6.94 18.44
CA ILE A 272 -7.26 -6.69 17.82
C ILE A 272 -8.34 -6.49 18.90
N GLY A 273 -8.23 -7.12 20.07
CA GLY A 273 -9.23 -7.02 21.16
C GLY A 273 -9.03 -5.87 22.15
N GLN A 274 -7.80 -5.37 22.35
CA GLN A 274 -7.52 -4.38 23.41
C GLN A 274 -7.74 -2.90 23.01
N ASN A 275 -7.92 -2.59 21.72
CA ASN A 275 -8.19 -1.22 21.26
C ASN A 275 -9.65 -0.76 21.46
N GLU A 276 -10.52 -1.60 22.02
CA GLU A 276 -11.91 -1.24 22.33
C GLU A 276 -12.07 -0.43 23.62
N HIS A 277 -11.02 -0.21 24.43
CA HIS A 277 -11.17 0.38 25.77
C HIS A 277 -10.49 1.74 26.01
N ASN A 278 -9.85 2.36 25.03
CA ASN A 278 -9.32 3.72 25.20
C ASN A 278 -10.25 4.77 24.58
N LYS A 279 -11.32 5.11 25.31
CA LYS A 279 -12.10 6.34 25.11
C LYS A 279 -11.26 7.53 25.61
N PRO A 280 -11.00 8.58 24.80
CA PRO A 280 -10.54 9.85 25.35
C PRO A 280 -11.66 10.50 26.18
N GLN A 281 -11.32 10.89 27.41
CA GLN A 281 -12.17 11.63 28.33
C GLN A 281 -12.66 12.93 27.67
N GLN A 282 -13.98 13.11 27.61
CA GLN A 282 -14.58 14.40 27.26
C GLN A 282 -14.40 15.36 28.44
N LEU A 283 -13.70 16.48 28.20
CA LEU A 283 -13.70 17.64 29.08
C LEU A 283 -15.09 18.29 29.04
N SER A 284 -15.70 18.42 30.22
CA SER A 284 -16.99 19.05 30.45
C SER A 284 -16.93 20.55 30.19
N VAL A 285 -17.80 21.06 29.31
CA VAL A 285 -18.13 22.48 29.23
C VAL A 285 -19.48 22.66 29.92
N THR A 286 -19.43 23.29 31.09
CA THR A 286 -20.59 23.77 31.85
C THR A 286 -21.24 24.95 31.13
N HIS A 287 -22.53 24.82 30.81
CA HIS A 287 -23.37 25.94 30.40
C HIS A 287 -23.70 26.85 31.59
N ARG A 288 -23.38 28.13 31.44
CA ARG A 288 -24.22 29.26 31.87
C ARG A 288 -24.15 30.34 30.81
#